data_AF-A0A511FI54-F1
#
_entry.id   AF-A0A511FI54-F1
#
_cell.length_a   1.000
_cell.length_b   1.000
_cell.length_c   1.000
_cell.angle_alpha   90.00
_cell.angle_beta   90.00
_cell.angle_gamma   90.00
#
_symmetry.space_group_name_H-M   'P 1'
#
loop_
_entity.id
_entity.type
_entity.pdbx_description
1 polymer ?
#
loop_
_entity_poly.entity_id
_entity_poly.type
_entity_poly.pdbx_seq_one_letter_code
_entity_poly.pdbx_strand_id
1 'polypeptide(L)'
;MTSTTSRGAATPRVPAGVREGGRWTTPSRGESEARLSADPSQALRQRLVALAGDGFVSAVALAARQDPRTTRGIKAWWEDHFASAEYRAGEGGYPQMPDDYGTRGDGNALSGGRRTPRRLYAGGGVQLRMPAAAVVRRYAAELDGRTFDMPVTAEVPGAGASRQVTAWVRVVTRPAGGYSVATIGLDGTTGEQIAEAVSAVLESRRPSLALHEIGDLLGRRREREAGAGAPLRPVDSSWVQAVGYDEANGIMAMQTRTGALYGHEVSRVRFEQVMSAHSPGAQFNRIIKGNTRHAVTRCQTCGQFSAAEKTHTCPAAPSAPSTARIDHNAAARAVAVTATAPKRSAVQPARAEHQPAATVIARDVHDWQERRLRRRRARTGLYGPAGYTLALTGPLAAFTTSTYVPKLYRSFSVAGRTTQMHNGDSDVMRFEGLHGTSAMQIGRTLTRRQRGLRHRHGPTVGAALLATDRHPGKVEAFGYLVSAEREDERFAVGGVLVFDDAAATERGLVDLLDRYGLDAQEPPLRAERVEVPWRPGEQAWRLSW
;
A
#
# COMPACT_ATOMS: atom_id res chain seq x y z
N MET A 1 -54.94 30.40 1.04
CA MET A 1 -53.99 29.50 1.73
C MET A 1 -52.73 29.39 0.88
N THR A 2 -51.79 30.29 1.10
CA THR A 2 -50.53 30.44 0.36
C THR A 2 -49.39 29.87 1.20
N SER A 3 -48.75 28.82 0.68
CA SER A 3 -47.57 28.19 1.31
C SER A 3 -46.29 28.92 0.93
N THR A 4 -45.58 29.42 1.94
CA THR A 4 -44.28 30.08 1.85
C THR A 4 -43.17 29.05 2.02
N THR A 5 -42.45 28.71 0.94
CA THR A 5 -41.16 27.99 1.01
C THR A 5 -40.02 28.96 1.30
N SER A 6 -39.37 28.81 2.45
CA SER A 6 -38.13 29.53 2.77
C SER A 6 -36.95 28.93 2.01
N ARG A 7 -36.27 29.76 1.21
CA ARG A 7 -34.94 29.46 0.67
C ARG A 7 -33.92 29.81 1.75
N GLY A 8 -33.10 28.84 2.15
CA GLY A 8 -31.92 29.09 2.96
C GLY A 8 -30.98 30.04 2.23
N ALA A 9 -30.72 31.20 2.83
CA ALA A 9 -29.76 32.18 2.34
C ALA A 9 -28.35 31.57 2.39
N ALA A 10 -27.70 31.43 1.23
CA ALA A 10 -26.28 31.14 1.17
C ALA A 10 -25.53 32.36 1.71
N THR A 11 -24.78 32.17 2.80
CA THR A 11 -23.88 33.19 3.35
C THR A 11 -22.89 33.61 2.25
N PRO A 12 -22.74 34.91 1.95
CA PRO A 12 -21.84 35.36 0.89
C PRO A 12 -20.39 34.95 1.21
N ARG A 13 -19.71 34.33 0.24
CA ARG A 13 -18.28 34.03 0.34
C ARG A 13 -17.51 35.35 0.39
N VAL A 14 -16.77 35.58 1.48
CA VAL A 14 -15.84 36.70 1.60
C VAL A 14 -14.63 36.41 0.69
N PRO A 15 -14.20 37.36 -0.17
CA PRO A 15 -13.01 37.20 -1.00
C PRO A 15 -11.74 37.01 -0.16
N ALA A 16 -10.79 36.22 -0.64
CA ALA A 16 -9.49 36.09 0.00
C ALA A 16 -8.78 37.45 0.07
N GLY A 17 -8.20 37.78 1.24
CA GLY A 17 -7.45 39.03 1.42
C GLY A 17 -8.28 40.21 1.92
N VAL A 18 -9.38 39.98 2.63
CA VAL A 18 -10.10 41.03 3.37
C VAL A 18 -9.69 40.99 4.85
N ARG A 19 -9.54 42.16 5.47
CA ARG A 19 -9.13 42.32 6.86
C ARG A 19 -10.37 42.31 7.77
N GLU A 20 -10.48 41.33 8.66
CA GLU A 20 -11.46 41.33 9.76
C GLU A 20 -10.72 41.17 11.10
N GLY A 21 -11.01 42.05 12.07
CA GLY A 21 -10.46 41.92 13.43
C GLY A 21 -8.94 41.96 13.57
N GLY A 22 -8.21 42.52 12.60
CA GLY A 22 -6.74 42.60 12.64
C GLY A 22 -6.02 41.31 12.21
N ARG A 23 -6.72 40.33 11.63
CA ARG A 23 -6.12 39.14 11.01
C ARG A 23 -6.58 39.02 9.57
N TRP A 24 -5.73 38.47 8.70
CA TRP A 24 -6.12 38.14 7.33
C TRP A 24 -6.99 36.88 7.35
N THR A 25 -8.11 36.90 6.63
CA THR A 25 -8.95 35.71 6.45
C THR A 25 -8.12 34.61 5.78
N THR A 26 -7.76 33.57 6.52
CA THR A 26 -7.12 32.37 5.99
C THR A 26 -8.16 31.62 5.14
N PRO A 27 -7.82 31.14 3.93
CA PRO A 27 -8.74 30.30 3.18
C PRO A 27 -9.11 29.09 4.04
N SER A 28 -10.40 28.88 4.29
CA SER A 28 -10.90 27.60 4.76
C SER A 28 -10.64 26.59 3.65
N ARG A 29 -9.48 25.92 3.68
CA ARG A 29 -9.25 24.76 2.81
C ARG A 29 -10.36 23.77 3.13
N GLY A 30 -11.21 23.49 2.15
CA GLY A 30 -12.22 22.43 2.28
C GLY A 30 -11.51 21.17 2.74
N GLU A 31 -11.92 20.65 3.89
CA GLU A 31 -11.39 19.46 4.50
C GLU A 31 -11.49 18.32 3.50
N SER A 32 -10.36 17.99 2.86
CA SER A 32 -10.33 16.88 1.91
C SER A 32 -10.35 15.60 2.72
N GLU A 33 -11.47 14.89 2.68
CA GLU A 33 -11.60 13.63 3.38
C GLU A 33 -10.65 12.57 2.80
N ALA A 34 -10.00 11.82 3.70
CA ALA A 34 -9.20 10.67 3.33
C ALA A 34 -10.05 9.63 2.60
N ARG A 35 -9.62 9.20 1.41
CA ARG A 35 -10.25 8.10 0.66
C ARG A 35 -9.64 6.78 1.10
N LEU A 36 -10.37 6.03 1.93
CA LEU A 36 -10.06 4.63 2.20
C LEU A 36 -10.59 3.77 1.04
N SER A 37 -9.89 2.68 0.71
CA SER A 37 -10.41 1.72 -0.28
C SER A 37 -11.78 1.19 0.15
N ALA A 38 -12.76 1.20 -0.77
CA ALA A 38 -14.10 0.67 -0.55
C ALA A 38 -14.10 -0.85 -0.30
N ASP A 39 -13.09 -1.57 -0.82
CA ASP A 39 -12.81 -2.98 -0.48
C ASP A 39 -11.36 -3.11 0.02
N PRO A 40 -11.15 -3.12 1.35
CA PRO A 40 -9.82 -3.30 1.96
C PRO A 40 -9.15 -4.62 1.55
N SER A 41 -9.94 -5.66 1.27
CA SER A 41 -9.42 -6.98 0.90
C SER A 41 -9.00 -7.04 -0.56
N GLN A 42 -9.65 -6.30 -1.45
CA GLN A 42 -9.20 -6.15 -2.84
C GLN A 42 -7.95 -5.26 -2.94
N ALA A 43 -7.92 -4.11 -2.25
CA ALA A 43 -6.74 -3.23 -2.22
C ALA A 43 -5.51 -3.97 -1.69
N LEU A 44 -5.69 -4.77 -0.62
CA LEU A 44 -4.61 -5.60 -0.08
C LEU A 44 -4.16 -6.69 -1.07
N ARG A 45 -5.08 -7.32 -1.81
CA ARG A 45 -4.71 -8.31 -2.84
C ARG A 45 -3.93 -7.70 -4.00
N GLN A 46 -4.40 -6.58 -4.55
CA GLN A 46 -3.71 -5.87 -5.64
C GLN A 46 -2.31 -5.42 -5.23
N ARG A 47 -2.19 -4.88 -4.01
CA ARG A 47 -0.91 -4.52 -3.39
C ARG A 47 0.07 -5.68 -3.34
N LEU A 48 -0.39 -6.87 -2.96
CA LEU A 48 0.48 -8.02 -2.77
C LEU A 48 0.88 -8.67 -4.10
N VAL A 49 0.06 -8.53 -5.15
CA VAL A 49 0.49 -8.83 -6.53
C VAL A 49 1.62 -7.89 -6.95
N ALA A 50 1.49 -6.58 -6.71
CA ALA A 50 2.55 -5.62 -6.99
C ALA A 50 3.83 -5.92 -6.18
N LEU A 51 3.69 -6.34 -4.92
CA LEU A 51 4.83 -6.72 -4.06
C LEU A 51 5.62 -7.91 -4.59
N ALA A 52 4.94 -8.83 -5.27
CA ALA A 52 5.54 -9.99 -5.90
C ALA A 52 6.18 -9.68 -7.27
N GLY A 53 5.68 -8.67 -7.99
CA GLY A 53 6.11 -8.34 -9.35
C GLY A 53 7.12 -7.19 -9.45
N ASP A 54 6.82 -6.04 -8.83
CA ASP A 54 7.49 -4.76 -9.13
C ASP A 54 8.64 -4.45 -8.15
N GLY A 55 8.80 -5.29 -7.13
CA GLY A 55 9.79 -5.12 -6.07
C GLY A 55 9.52 -3.95 -5.12
N PHE A 56 8.83 -2.89 -5.56
CA PHE A 56 8.43 -1.75 -4.73
C PHE A 56 6.91 -1.67 -4.56
N VAL A 57 6.47 -1.37 -3.34
CA VAL A 57 5.07 -1.04 -3.04
C VAL A 57 5.00 0.04 -1.95
N SER A 58 4.46 1.22 -2.29
CA SER A 58 4.18 2.32 -1.34
C SER A 58 3.25 1.88 -0.22
N ALA A 59 3.39 2.36 1.02
CA ALA A 59 2.42 2.01 2.09
C ALA A 59 0.98 2.40 1.74
N VAL A 60 -0.01 1.72 2.33
CA VAL A 60 -1.44 2.04 2.16
C VAL A 60 -2.13 2.04 3.52
N ALA A 61 -3.02 3.00 3.77
CA ALA A 61 -3.93 2.91 4.91
C ALA A 61 -5.17 2.10 4.56
N LEU A 62 -5.59 1.24 5.50
CA LEU A 62 -6.73 0.36 5.35
C LEU A 62 -7.76 0.65 6.43
N ALA A 63 -9.02 0.32 6.16
CA ALA A 63 -10.01 0.22 7.24
C ALA A 63 -9.51 -0.80 8.28
N ALA A 64 -9.51 -0.42 9.55
CA ALA A 64 -9.01 -1.30 10.60
C ALA A 64 -9.94 -2.51 10.76
N ARG A 65 -9.36 -3.71 10.78
CA ARG A 65 -10.08 -4.95 11.14
C ARG A 65 -10.27 -5.10 12.65
N GLN A 66 -9.57 -4.29 13.43
CA GLN A 66 -9.48 -4.38 14.88
C GLN A 66 -9.80 -3.03 15.47
N ASP A 67 -10.74 -3.02 16.43
CA ASP A 67 -11.04 -1.82 17.20
C ASP A 67 -9.81 -1.45 18.06
N PRO A 68 -9.23 -0.25 17.88
CA PRO A 68 -8.07 0.19 18.67
C PRO A 68 -8.35 0.18 20.17
N ARG A 69 -9.60 0.30 20.62
CA ARG A 69 -9.96 0.29 22.05
C ARG A 69 -9.76 -1.06 22.70
N THR A 70 -9.82 -2.15 21.95
CA THR A 70 -9.81 -3.51 22.51
C THR A 70 -8.50 -4.24 22.23
N THR A 71 -8.28 -5.35 22.95
CA THR A 71 -7.19 -6.31 22.66
C THR A 71 -7.67 -7.52 21.87
N ARG A 72 -8.93 -7.52 21.41
CA ARG A 72 -9.47 -8.60 20.58
C ARG A 72 -8.76 -8.59 19.23
N GLY A 73 -8.26 -9.74 18.80
CA GLY A 73 -7.51 -9.85 17.55
C GLY A 73 -6.07 -9.29 17.61
N ILE A 74 -5.58 -8.85 18.79
CA ILE A 74 -4.26 -8.24 18.93
C ILE A 74 -3.11 -9.15 18.47
N LYS A 75 -3.32 -10.47 18.40
CA LYS A 75 -2.35 -11.41 17.81
C LYS A 75 -2.16 -11.19 16.30
N ALA A 76 -3.18 -10.74 15.57
CA ALA A 76 -3.11 -10.50 14.13
C ALA A 76 -2.66 -9.07 13.76
N TRP A 77 -2.57 -8.17 14.74
CA TRP A 77 -2.30 -6.74 14.51
C TRP A 77 -1.03 -6.48 13.69
N TRP A 78 0.09 -7.13 14.02
CA TRP A 78 1.34 -6.96 13.26
C TRP A 78 1.26 -7.54 11.87
N GLU A 79 0.55 -8.66 11.67
CA GLU A 79 0.34 -9.26 10.35
C GLU A 79 -0.48 -8.32 9.44
N ASP A 80 -1.54 -7.71 9.98
CA ASP A 80 -2.34 -6.71 9.26
C ASP A 80 -1.48 -5.48 8.88
N HIS A 81 -0.53 -5.10 9.72
CA HIS A 81 0.40 -3.98 9.46
C HIS A 81 1.49 -4.33 8.46
N PHE A 82 2.13 -5.50 8.54
CA PHE A 82 3.09 -5.92 7.53
C PHE A 82 2.44 -5.95 6.15
N ALA A 83 1.18 -6.36 6.05
CA ALA A 83 0.46 -6.35 4.79
C ALA A 83 0.25 -4.94 4.20
N SER A 84 0.25 -3.88 5.02
CA SER A 84 0.02 -2.49 4.60
C SER A 84 1.29 -1.62 4.49
N ALA A 85 2.45 -2.13 4.91
CA ALA A 85 3.72 -1.41 5.02
C ALA A 85 4.41 -1.14 3.66
N GLU A 86 5.20 -0.06 3.56
CA GLU A 86 6.05 0.19 2.39
C GLU A 86 7.18 -0.84 2.28
N TYR A 87 7.42 -1.38 1.09
CA TYR A 87 8.56 -2.25 0.80
C TYR A 87 9.25 -1.84 -0.50
N ARG A 88 10.58 -1.99 -0.57
CA ARG A 88 11.41 -1.67 -1.75
C ARG A 88 12.08 -2.92 -2.34
N ALA A 89 12.42 -2.86 -3.63
CA ALA A 89 12.90 -4.00 -4.41
C ALA A 89 14.23 -4.59 -3.90
N GLY A 90 15.05 -3.75 -3.26
CA GLY A 90 16.33 -4.14 -2.66
C GLY A 90 16.30 -4.40 -1.15
N GLU A 91 15.11 -4.56 -0.54
CA GLU A 91 14.93 -4.82 0.90
C GLU A 91 15.50 -3.73 1.85
N GLY A 92 15.89 -2.58 1.30
CA GLY A 92 16.20 -1.36 2.04
C GLY A 92 14.95 -0.53 2.36
N GLY A 93 15.10 0.80 2.33
CA GLY A 93 14.05 1.75 2.67
C GLY A 93 14.30 2.40 4.04
N TYR A 94 13.22 2.81 4.68
CA TYR A 94 13.26 3.22 6.08
C TYR A 94 13.18 1.97 6.97
N PRO A 95 13.98 1.89 8.04
CA PRO A 95 13.81 0.83 9.04
C PRO A 95 12.37 0.80 9.54
N GLN A 96 11.73 -0.36 9.47
CA GLN A 96 10.46 -0.60 10.16
C GLN A 96 10.77 -0.98 11.61
N MET A 97 10.02 -0.43 12.55
CA MET A 97 10.17 -0.79 13.96
C MET A 97 9.90 -2.29 14.17
N PRO A 98 10.87 -3.06 14.73
CA PRO A 98 10.71 -4.50 14.88
C PRO A 98 9.54 -4.89 15.78
N ASP A 99 8.88 -6.00 15.46
CA ASP A 99 7.68 -6.45 16.17
C ASP A 99 7.95 -7.15 17.49
N ASP A 100 9.21 -7.35 17.85
CA ASP A 100 9.74 -7.84 19.13
C ASP A 100 10.61 -6.83 19.87
N TYR A 101 10.85 -5.65 19.28
CA TYR A 101 11.81 -4.70 19.81
C TYR A 101 11.56 -4.41 21.29
N GLY A 102 12.62 -4.54 22.09
CA GLY A 102 12.59 -4.19 23.49
C GLY A 102 11.94 -5.22 24.42
N THR A 103 11.75 -6.45 23.96
CA THR A 103 11.21 -7.55 24.76
C THR A 103 12.19 -8.71 24.84
N ARG A 104 11.98 -9.60 25.81
CA ARG A 104 12.78 -10.83 26.02
C ARG A 104 11.84 -12.03 26.15
N GLY A 105 12.35 -13.20 25.78
CA GLY A 105 11.64 -14.48 25.83
C GLY A 105 10.95 -14.86 24.52
N ASP A 106 10.55 -16.11 24.43
CA ASP A 106 9.97 -16.70 23.23
C ASP A 106 8.56 -16.18 22.93
N GLY A 107 8.21 -16.16 21.65
CA GLY A 107 6.89 -15.74 21.21
C GLY A 107 6.67 -15.86 19.71
N ASN A 108 5.77 -15.01 19.20
CA ASN A 108 5.27 -15.08 17.82
C ASN A 108 5.72 -13.88 16.98
N ALA A 109 6.78 -13.19 17.38
CA ALA A 109 7.39 -12.16 16.56
C ALA A 109 8.15 -12.75 15.37
N LEU A 110 8.58 -11.94 14.41
CA LEU A 110 9.31 -12.41 13.23
C LEU A 110 10.63 -13.12 13.60
N SER A 111 11.29 -12.69 14.66
CA SER A 111 12.51 -13.30 15.20
C SER A 111 12.27 -14.56 16.03
N GLY A 112 11.01 -14.92 16.30
CA GLY A 112 10.63 -15.94 17.30
C GLY A 112 10.53 -15.41 18.73
N GLY A 113 10.79 -14.11 18.96
CA GLY A 113 10.66 -13.48 20.27
C GLY A 113 9.23 -13.11 20.66
N ARG A 114 9.06 -12.63 21.90
CA ARG A 114 7.83 -11.99 22.36
C ARG A 114 7.57 -10.72 21.54
N ARG A 115 6.29 -10.43 21.24
CA ARG A 115 5.98 -9.21 20.49
C ARG A 115 6.04 -7.96 21.37
N THR A 116 6.47 -6.84 20.78
CA THR A 116 6.48 -5.50 21.35
C THR A 116 5.13 -5.15 21.97
N PRO A 117 5.11 -4.67 23.22
CA PRO A 117 3.87 -4.28 23.88
C PRO A 117 3.24 -3.10 23.15
N ARG A 118 1.93 -3.17 22.97
CA ARG A 118 1.12 -2.13 22.35
C ARG A 118 0.20 -1.53 23.39
N ARG A 119 0.03 -0.21 23.37
CA ARG A 119 -0.84 0.51 24.29
C ARG A 119 -1.90 1.30 23.54
N LEU A 120 -3.04 1.47 24.20
CA LEU A 120 -4.07 2.41 23.81
C LEU A 120 -3.74 3.77 24.46
N TYR A 121 -3.88 4.81 23.66
CA TYR A 121 -3.83 6.21 24.03
C TYR A 121 -5.16 6.82 23.60
N ALA A 122 -5.83 7.54 24.49
CA ALA A 122 -7.19 8.03 24.25
C ALA A 122 -7.34 9.47 24.73
N GLY A 123 -8.05 10.29 23.97
CA GLY A 123 -8.35 11.68 24.31
C GLY A 123 -8.48 12.56 23.06
N GLY A 124 -9.02 13.77 23.22
CA GLY A 124 -9.17 14.72 22.10
C GLY A 124 -9.97 14.17 20.91
N GLY A 125 -10.95 13.29 21.18
CA GLY A 125 -11.75 12.62 20.14
C GLY A 125 -11.05 11.48 19.39
N VAL A 126 -9.79 11.16 19.72
CA VAL A 126 -8.98 10.13 19.05
C VAL A 126 -8.71 8.95 19.97
N GLN A 127 -8.75 7.74 19.40
CA GLN A 127 -8.29 6.51 20.04
C GLN A 127 -7.12 5.96 19.24
N LEU A 128 -5.92 5.94 19.80
CA LEU A 128 -4.70 5.53 19.12
C LEU A 128 -4.08 4.31 19.79
N ARG A 129 -3.94 3.22 19.05
CA ARG A 129 -3.16 2.05 19.44
C ARG A 129 -1.86 1.99 18.64
N MET A 130 -0.74 1.97 19.35
CA MET A 130 0.61 1.90 18.77
C MET A 130 1.55 1.12 19.70
N PRO A 131 2.77 0.76 19.25
CA PRO A 131 3.81 0.27 20.15
C PRO A 131 3.99 1.26 21.32
N ALA A 132 4.24 0.74 22.52
CA ALA A 132 4.30 1.58 23.71
C ALA A 132 5.32 2.72 23.53
N ALA A 133 4.90 3.96 23.81
CA ALA A 133 5.71 5.17 23.58
C ALA A 133 7.14 5.08 24.15
N ALA A 134 7.30 4.51 25.34
CA ALA A 134 8.63 4.29 25.94
C ALA A 134 9.53 3.39 25.09
N VAL A 135 8.95 2.36 24.46
CA VAL A 135 9.66 1.44 23.57
C VAL A 135 10.01 2.15 22.25
N VAL A 136 9.09 2.94 21.69
CA VAL A 136 9.36 3.74 20.48
C VAL A 136 10.48 4.75 20.71
N ARG A 137 10.46 5.48 21.83
CA ARG A 137 11.51 6.46 22.18
C ARG A 137 12.89 5.81 22.29
N ARG A 138 12.96 4.62 22.89
CA ARG A 138 14.21 3.86 22.98
C ARG A 138 14.71 3.43 21.60
N TYR A 139 13.81 2.93 20.75
CA TYR A 139 14.16 2.58 19.36
C TYR A 139 14.68 3.80 18.58
N ALA A 140 14.00 4.94 18.70
CA ALA A 140 14.40 6.18 18.04
C ALA A 140 15.80 6.66 18.50
N ALA A 141 16.12 6.49 19.78
CA ALA A 141 17.44 6.84 20.33
C ALA A 141 18.56 5.92 19.78
N GLU A 142 18.31 4.61 19.65
CA GLU A 142 19.27 3.66 19.05
C GLU A 142 19.52 3.89 17.56
N LEU A 143 18.55 4.49 16.86
CA LEU A 143 18.69 4.83 15.46
C LEU A 143 19.50 6.10 15.20
N ASP A 144 19.92 6.82 16.24
CA ASP A 144 20.76 8.03 16.17
C ASP A 144 20.22 9.08 15.17
N GLY A 145 18.95 9.45 15.35
CA GLY A 145 18.28 10.45 14.50
C GLY A 145 17.85 9.98 13.12
N ARG A 146 18.14 8.73 12.72
CA ARG A 146 17.63 8.16 11.47
C ARG A 146 16.11 8.06 11.48
N THR A 147 15.52 8.31 10.32
CA THR A 147 14.07 8.18 10.11
C THR A 147 13.67 6.71 10.08
N PHE A 148 12.53 6.38 10.70
CA PHE A 148 11.98 5.03 10.72
C PHE A 148 10.46 5.04 10.59
N ASP A 149 9.89 3.90 10.22
CA ASP A 149 8.45 3.72 10.05
C ASP A 149 7.91 2.85 11.20
N MET A 150 6.74 3.18 11.74
CA MET A 150 6.07 2.37 12.76
C MET A 150 4.56 2.23 12.52
N PRO A 151 3.96 1.12 12.95
CA PRO A 151 2.53 0.87 12.73
C PRO A 151 1.63 1.54 13.78
N VAL A 152 0.46 1.98 13.33
CA VAL A 152 -0.59 2.58 14.18
C VAL A 152 -1.99 2.15 13.75
N THR A 153 -2.86 1.90 14.73
CA THR A 153 -4.30 1.77 14.49
C THR A 153 -5.01 2.89 15.24
N ALA A 154 -5.83 3.67 14.55
CA ALA A 154 -6.50 4.82 15.13
C ALA A 154 -8.00 4.79 14.84
N GLU A 155 -8.79 5.30 15.77
CA GLU A 155 -10.14 5.77 15.50
C GLU A 155 -10.15 7.29 15.61
N VAL A 156 -10.53 7.95 14.53
CA VAL A 156 -10.61 9.40 14.45
C VAL A 156 -12.03 9.86 14.12
N PRO A 157 -12.44 11.07 14.54
CA PRO A 157 -13.70 11.66 14.11
C PRO A 157 -13.72 11.89 12.59
N GLY A 158 -14.86 11.65 11.94
CA GLY A 158 -15.09 11.94 10.52
C GLY A 158 -16.44 12.61 10.30
N ALA A 159 -16.71 13.12 9.08
CA ALA A 159 -17.98 13.74 8.76
C ALA A 159 -19.09 12.66 8.71
N GLY A 160 -19.73 12.42 9.85
CA GLY A 160 -20.86 11.51 10.02
C GLY A 160 -20.60 10.34 10.98
N ALA A 161 -19.44 9.68 10.91
CA ALA A 161 -19.08 8.58 11.80
C ALA A 161 -17.57 8.52 12.05
N SER A 162 -17.18 7.97 13.21
CA SER A 162 -15.77 7.71 13.50
C SER A 162 -15.21 6.67 12.54
N ARG A 163 -13.98 6.90 12.06
CA ARG A 163 -13.29 6.02 11.11
C ARG A 163 -12.16 5.29 11.82
N GLN A 164 -12.18 3.96 11.73
CA GLN A 164 -11.10 3.12 12.22
C GLN A 164 -10.12 2.83 11.09
N VAL A 165 -8.87 3.20 11.28
CA VAL A 165 -7.81 3.14 10.27
C VAL A 165 -6.59 2.40 10.82
N THR A 166 -6.02 1.53 10.00
CA THR A 166 -4.72 0.90 10.21
C THR A 166 -3.76 1.50 9.18
N ALA A 167 -2.66 2.09 9.65
CA ALA A 167 -1.69 2.77 8.81
C ALA A 167 -0.27 2.66 9.39
N TRP A 168 0.72 3.07 8.60
CA TRP A 168 2.09 3.32 9.05
C TRP A 168 2.33 4.81 9.18
N VAL A 169 3.19 5.18 10.12
CA VAL A 169 3.69 6.55 10.28
C VAL A 169 5.20 6.57 10.15
N ARG A 170 5.71 7.58 9.46
CA ARG A 170 7.13 7.90 9.37
C ARG A 170 7.50 8.84 10.51
N VAL A 171 8.50 8.48 11.29
CA VAL A 171 8.96 9.21 12.47
C VAL A 171 10.36 9.75 12.22
N VAL A 172 10.54 11.05 12.47
CA VAL A 172 11.82 11.74 12.38
C VAL A 172 12.08 12.44 13.72
N THR A 173 13.23 12.16 14.33
CA THR A 173 13.67 12.88 15.52
C THR A 173 14.12 14.29 15.12
N ARG A 174 13.65 15.32 15.83
CA ARG A 174 14.07 16.70 15.56
C ARG A 174 15.43 16.98 16.22
N PRO A 175 16.30 17.80 15.60
CA PRO A 175 17.59 18.19 16.19
C PRO A 175 17.47 18.87 17.57
N ALA A 176 16.42 19.66 17.78
CA ALA A 176 16.15 20.34 19.06
C ALA A 176 15.36 19.47 20.07
N GLY A 177 15.21 18.17 19.80
CA GLY A 177 14.34 17.27 20.54
C GLY A 177 12.89 17.26 20.03
N GLY A 178 12.18 16.17 20.31
CA GLY A 178 10.81 15.93 19.84
C GLY A 178 10.73 15.16 18.51
N TYR A 179 9.52 15.02 17.98
CA TYR A 179 9.24 14.10 16.87
C TYR A 179 8.39 14.76 15.78
N SER A 180 8.89 14.75 14.55
CA SER A 180 8.08 14.98 13.35
C SER A 180 7.51 13.65 12.88
N VAL A 181 6.20 13.60 12.69
CA VAL A 181 5.48 12.39 12.33
C VAL A 181 4.63 12.70 11.12
N ALA A 182 4.62 11.79 10.14
CA ALA A 182 3.74 11.84 8.98
C ALA A 182 3.12 10.48 8.73
N THR A 183 1.83 10.42 8.41
CA THR A 183 1.20 9.18 7.94
C THR A 183 1.67 8.83 6.54
N ILE A 184 1.83 7.53 6.25
CA ILE A 184 2.24 7.04 4.94
C ILE A 184 1.07 6.30 4.30
N GLY A 185 0.71 6.68 3.08
CA GLY A 185 -0.43 6.11 2.37
C GLY A 185 -1.79 6.55 2.92
N LEU A 186 -1.84 7.66 3.64
CA LEU A 186 -3.05 8.30 4.17
C LEU A 186 -2.88 9.82 4.18
N ASP A 187 -3.65 10.47 3.33
CA ASP A 187 -3.66 11.92 3.16
C ASP A 187 -4.90 12.56 3.79
N GLY A 188 -4.92 13.90 3.86
CA GLY A 188 -6.04 14.67 4.38
C GLY A 188 -6.13 14.68 5.91
N THR A 189 -7.19 15.29 6.43
CA THR A 189 -7.35 15.63 7.86
C THR A 189 -7.19 14.43 8.81
N THR A 190 -7.66 13.26 8.40
CA THR A 190 -7.48 11.99 9.13
C THR A 190 -6.00 11.65 9.33
N GLY A 191 -5.19 11.72 8.27
CA GLY A 191 -3.75 11.48 8.37
C GLY A 191 -3.07 12.51 9.26
N GLU A 192 -3.48 13.77 9.16
CA GLU A 192 -2.95 14.86 9.96
C GLU A 192 -3.23 14.70 11.46
N GLN A 193 -4.45 14.31 11.83
CA GLN A 193 -4.83 14.02 13.21
C GLN A 193 -4.06 12.84 13.79
N ILE A 194 -3.86 11.77 13.02
CA ILE A 194 -3.10 10.60 13.47
C ILE A 194 -1.63 10.97 13.69
N ALA A 195 -1.02 11.67 12.72
CA ALA A 195 0.35 12.15 12.83
C ALA A 195 0.55 13.03 14.08
N GLU A 196 -0.38 13.95 14.32
CA GLU A 196 -0.36 14.82 15.49
C GLU A 196 -0.53 14.04 16.80
N ALA A 197 -1.49 13.12 16.86
CA ALA A 197 -1.74 12.29 18.04
C ALA A 197 -0.51 11.45 18.41
N VAL A 198 0.18 10.89 17.41
CA VAL A 198 1.42 10.14 17.62
C VAL A 198 2.53 11.07 18.13
N SER A 199 2.75 12.24 17.50
CA SER A 199 3.75 13.22 17.93
C SER A 199 3.51 13.64 19.39
N ALA A 200 2.26 13.95 19.75
CA ALA A 200 1.84 14.28 21.10
C ALA A 200 2.16 13.18 22.13
N VAL A 201 1.82 11.92 21.81
CA VAL A 201 2.11 10.77 22.69
C VAL A 201 3.62 10.56 22.84
N LEU A 202 4.39 10.74 21.76
CA LEU A 202 5.84 10.60 21.79
C LEU A 202 6.56 11.75 22.49
N GLU A 203 5.98 12.95 22.55
CA GLU A 203 6.56 14.12 23.22
C GLU A 203 6.14 14.26 24.69
N SER A 204 5.00 13.70 25.09
CA SER A 204 4.47 13.87 26.46
C SER A 204 5.29 13.15 27.54
N ARG A 205 5.47 13.79 28.69
CA ARG A 205 6.02 13.13 29.89
C ARG A 205 5.10 12.05 30.45
N ARG A 206 3.78 12.17 30.23
CA ARG A 206 2.74 11.22 30.66
C ARG A 206 1.98 10.70 29.43
N PRO A 207 2.55 9.76 28.65
CA PRO A 207 2.00 9.35 27.36
C PRO A 207 0.53 8.92 27.41
N SER A 208 0.08 8.27 28.49
CA SER A 208 -1.31 7.83 28.67
C SER A 208 -2.32 8.97 28.79
N LEU A 209 -1.89 10.17 29.18
CA LEU A 209 -2.75 11.37 29.31
C LEU A 209 -2.56 12.37 28.17
N ALA A 210 -1.56 12.16 27.30
CA ALA A 210 -1.16 13.11 26.28
C ALA A 210 -2.31 13.62 25.40
N LEU A 211 -3.17 12.70 24.94
CA LEU A 211 -4.30 13.07 24.07
C LEU A 211 -5.44 13.74 24.84
N HIS A 212 -5.58 13.47 26.13
CA HIS A 212 -6.57 14.13 26.97
C HIS A 212 -6.16 15.58 27.27
N GLU A 213 -4.86 15.84 27.44
CA GLU A 213 -4.32 17.16 27.76
C GLU A 213 -4.38 18.14 26.57
N ILE A 214 -4.38 17.65 25.32
CA ILE A 214 -4.28 18.50 24.12
C ILE A 214 -5.65 19.02 23.64
N GLY A 215 -6.72 18.24 23.77
CA GLY A 215 -8.06 18.64 23.31
C GLY A 215 -8.19 18.72 21.79
N ASP A 216 -7.66 19.78 21.17
CA ASP A 216 -7.70 20.05 19.71
C ASP A 216 -6.34 19.76 19.03
N LEU A 217 -6.24 18.57 18.42
CA LEU A 217 -5.06 18.15 17.67
C LEU A 217 -4.82 19.05 16.43
N LEU A 218 -5.86 19.43 15.70
CA LEU A 218 -5.70 20.26 14.50
C LEU A 218 -5.29 21.68 14.84
N GLY A 219 -5.79 22.22 15.96
CA GLY A 219 -5.34 23.48 16.54
C GLY A 219 -3.85 23.44 16.89
N ARG A 220 -3.43 22.43 17.66
CA ARG A 220 -2.01 22.23 18.02
C ARG A 220 -1.11 22.09 16.80
N ARG A 221 -1.55 21.38 15.77
CA ARG A 221 -0.80 21.25 14.52
C ARG A 221 -0.61 22.61 13.84
N ARG A 222 -1.69 23.40 13.70
CA ARG A 222 -1.64 24.76 13.13
C ARG A 222 -0.68 25.67 13.92
N GLU A 223 -0.69 25.58 15.25
CA GLU A 223 0.25 26.31 16.11
C GLU A 223 1.70 25.88 15.84
N ARG A 224 1.97 24.59 15.66
CA ARG A 224 3.31 24.10 15.33
C ARG A 224 3.76 24.55 13.95
N GLU A 225 2.89 24.46 12.95
CA GLU A 225 3.16 24.95 11.59
C GLU A 225 3.46 26.46 11.61
N ALA A 226 2.69 27.24 12.39
CA ALA A 226 2.97 28.66 12.62
C ALA A 226 4.29 28.91 13.36
N GLY A 227 4.73 27.99 14.21
CA GLY A 227 6.04 28.03 14.89
C GLY A 227 7.21 27.56 14.02
N ALA A 228 6.97 26.83 12.92
CA ALA A 228 8.03 26.39 12.03
C ALA A 228 8.70 27.57 11.31
N GLY A 229 7.92 28.60 11.00
CA GLY A 229 8.39 29.76 10.27
C GLY A 229 8.57 29.46 8.78
N ALA A 230 9.43 30.23 8.12
CA ALA A 230 9.63 30.14 6.67
C ALA A 230 11.09 30.28 6.25
N PRO A 231 11.49 29.69 5.12
CA PRO A 231 12.82 29.89 4.56
C PRO A 231 12.97 31.30 3.96
N LEU A 232 14.18 31.85 4.05
CA LEU A 232 14.58 33.03 3.29
C LEU A 232 15.08 32.60 1.90
N ARG A 233 14.65 33.31 0.86
CA ARG A 233 15.06 33.09 -0.53
C ARG A 233 15.92 34.24 -1.01
N PRO A 234 17.08 33.99 -1.63
CA PRO A 234 17.92 35.05 -2.15
C PRO A 234 17.20 35.82 -3.26
N VAL A 235 17.49 37.11 -3.35
CA VAL A 235 16.94 38.00 -4.41
C VAL A 235 18.05 38.84 -5.01
N ASP A 236 17.90 39.19 -6.29
CA ASP A 236 18.82 40.09 -6.97
C ASP A 236 18.49 41.54 -6.62
N SER A 237 19.23 42.11 -5.68
CA SER A 237 19.07 43.48 -5.20
C SER A 237 20.39 43.99 -4.64
N SER A 238 20.68 45.28 -4.83
CA SER A 238 21.92 45.92 -4.37
C SER A 238 22.04 46.01 -2.85
N TRP A 239 20.93 45.97 -2.11
CA TRP A 239 20.91 46.13 -0.65
C TRP A 239 20.10 45.07 0.10
N VAL A 240 19.17 44.37 -0.56
CA VAL A 240 18.45 43.21 -0.01
C VAL A 240 19.19 41.94 -0.41
N GLN A 241 19.48 41.07 0.56
CA GLN A 241 20.12 39.78 0.31
C GLN A 241 19.08 38.69 0.06
N ALA A 242 18.05 38.62 0.91
CA ALA A 242 17.05 37.57 0.86
C ALA A 242 15.71 38.05 1.44
N VAL A 243 14.62 37.44 1.01
CA VAL A 243 13.28 37.66 1.56
C VAL A 243 12.55 36.33 1.73
N GLY A 244 11.65 36.26 2.70
CA GLY A 244 10.81 35.08 2.91
C GLY A 244 9.46 35.46 3.48
N TYR A 245 8.49 34.54 3.40
CA TYR A 245 7.12 34.79 3.82
C TYR A 245 6.59 33.62 4.64
N ASP A 246 6.20 33.94 5.87
CA ASP A 246 5.50 33.05 6.78
C ASP A 246 3.99 33.23 6.57
N GLU A 247 3.40 32.26 5.88
CA GLU A 247 1.98 32.29 5.53
C GLU A 247 1.05 32.13 6.73
N ALA A 248 1.48 31.42 7.77
CA ALA A 248 0.67 31.17 8.95
C ALA A 248 0.49 32.44 9.80
N ASN A 249 1.52 33.28 9.85
CA ASN A 249 1.50 34.52 10.63
C ASN A 249 1.29 35.79 9.76
N GLY A 250 1.36 35.68 8.43
CA GLY A 250 1.24 36.84 7.54
C GLY A 250 2.44 37.79 7.62
N ILE A 251 3.63 37.24 7.88
CA ILE A 251 4.84 38.01 8.12
C ILE A 251 5.83 37.76 6.99
N MET A 252 6.31 38.84 6.39
CA MET A 252 7.45 38.80 5.48
C MET A 252 8.70 39.23 6.21
N ALA A 253 9.75 38.41 6.13
CA ALA A 253 11.07 38.81 6.57
C ALA A 253 11.94 39.23 5.39
N MET A 254 12.79 40.23 5.63
CA MET A 254 13.77 40.74 4.69
C MET A 254 15.13 40.79 5.39
N GLN A 255 16.12 40.15 4.78
CA GLN A 255 17.51 40.20 5.20
C GLN A 255 18.28 41.17 4.32
N THR A 256 18.95 42.16 4.92
CA THR A 256 19.82 43.09 4.21
C THR A 256 21.18 42.45 3.92
N ARG A 257 21.95 43.02 2.99
CA ARG A 257 23.33 42.57 2.72
C ARG A 257 24.30 42.77 3.90
N THR A 258 23.95 43.62 4.85
CA THR A 258 24.68 43.76 6.13
C THR A 258 24.34 42.65 7.13
N GLY A 259 23.40 41.75 6.80
CA GLY A 259 22.99 40.63 7.64
C GLY A 259 21.79 40.90 8.55
N ALA A 260 21.32 42.15 8.66
CA ALA A 260 20.20 42.52 9.51
C ALA A 260 18.88 41.94 8.98
N LEU A 261 18.05 41.42 9.89
CA LEU A 261 16.76 40.78 9.57
C LEU A 261 15.60 41.63 10.09
N TYR A 262 14.66 41.96 9.22
CA TYR A 262 13.48 42.77 9.53
C TYR A 262 12.21 42.03 9.16
N GLY A 263 11.22 42.02 10.05
CA GLY A 263 9.89 41.46 9.82
C GLY A 263 8.86 42.55 9.57
N HIS A 264 7.94 42.29 8.64
CA HIS A 264 6.84 43.18 8.27
C HIS A 264 5.55 42.40 8.10
N GLU A 265 4.44 42.93 8.62
CA GLU A 265 3.12 42.36 8.33
C GLU A 265 2.71 42.72 6.90
N VAL A 266 2.49 41.69 6.07
CA VAL A 266 2.13 41.86 4.67
C VAL A 266 1.19 40.75 4.23
N SER A 267 0.35 41.02 3.23
CA SER A 267 -0.41 39.97 2.58
C SER A 267 0.47 39.16 1.62
N ARG A 268 0.07 37.90 1.36
CA ARG A 268 0.71 37.02 0.38
C ARG A 268 0.89 37.69 -0.99
N VAL A 269 -0.14 38.40 -1.46
CA VAL A 269 -0.13 39.12 -2.74
C VAL A 269 0.97 40.19 -2.77
N ARG A 270 1.15 40.95 -1.69
CA ARG A 270 2.21 41.97 -1.62
C ARG A 270 3.60 41.34 -1.59
N PHE A 271 3.77 40.23 -0.88
CA PHE A 271 5.02 39.47 -0.91
C PHE A 271 5.36 38.99 -2.33
N GLU A 272 4.38 38.43 -3.05
CA GLU A 272 4.57 37.96 -4.43
C GLU A 272 4.92 39.10 -5.39
N GLN A 273 4.34 40.29 -5.19
CA GLN A 273 4.72 41.49 -5.95
C GLN A 273 6.17 41.90 -5.72
N VAL A 274 6.71 41.76 -4.49
CA VAL A 274 8.13 42.02 -4.21
C VAL A 274 9.01 40.97 -4.88
N MET A 275 8.64 39.69 -4.78
CA MET A 275 9.40 38.57 -5.33
C MET A 275 9.47 38.55 -6.87
N SER A 276 8.43 39.01 -7.54
CA SER A 276 8.33 39.01 -9.01
C SER A 276 8.84 40.30 -9.66
N ALA A 277 9.20 41.31 -8.87
CA ALA A 277 9.69 42.58 -9.40
C ALA A 277 11.11 42.46 -9.93
N HIS A 278 11.38 43.13 -11.06
CA HIS A 278 12.74 43.29 -11.61
C HIS A 278 13.71 44.00 -10.64
N SER A 279 13.18 44.79 -9.70
CA SER A 279 13.96 45.40 -8.62
C SER A 279 13.24 45.18 -7.28
N PRO A 280 13.47 44.03 -6.61
CA PRO A 280 12.80 43.67 -5.36
C PRO A 280 13.02 44.71 -4.25
N GLY A 281 14.22 45.30 -4.16
CA GLY A 281 14.52 46.34 -3.17
C GLY A 281 13.74 47.65 -3.38
N ALA A 282 13.62 48.11 -4.63
CA ALA A 282 12.81 49.29 -4.93
C ALA A 282 11.32 49.03 -4.68
N GLN A 283 10.85 47.84 -5.08
CA GLN A 283 9.48 47.41 -4.86
C GLN A 283 9.15 47.33 -3.36
N PHE A 284 10.04 46.73 -2.55
CA PHE A 284 9.92 46.69 -1.10
C PHE A 284 9.73 48.10 -0.51
N ASN A 285 10.59 49.05 -0.92
CA ASN A 285 10.51 50.43 -0.44
C ASN A 285 9.20 51.12 -0.81
N ARG A 286 8.60 50.73 -1.93
CA ARG A 286 7.35 51.32 -2.42
C ARG A 286 6.11 50.79 -1.72
N ILE A 287 6.04 49.48 -1.45
CA ILE A 287 4.79 48.83 -1.02
C ILE A 287 4.83 48.19 0.39
N ILE A 288 6.02 48.01 0.97
CA ILE A 288 6.19 47.38 2.30
C ILE A 288 6.77 48.35 3.33
N LYS A 289 7.69 49.25 2.92
CA LYS A 289 8.29 50.21 3.85
C LYS A 289 7.22 51.13 4.43
N GLY A 290 7.18 51.24 5.76
CA GLY A 290 6.16 51.97 6.51
C GLY A 290 5.07 51.09 7.12
N ASN A 291 4.96 49.81 6.71
CA ASN A 291 4.09 48.85 7.39
C ASN A 291 4.57 48.55 8.82
N THR A 292 3.64 48.07 9.66
CA THR A 292 3.91 47.57 11.01
C THR A 292 5.07 46.57 10.99
N ARG A 293 6.10 46.86 11.78
CA ARG A 293 7.24 45.96 11.98
C ARG A 293 6.85 44.87 12.96
N HIS A 294 7.34 43.66 12.70
CA HIS A 294 7.23 42.52 13.60
C HIS A 294 8.62 42.02 13.94
N ALA A 295 8.81 41.65 15.21
CA ALA A 295 10.05 41.06 15.66
C ALA A 295 10.16 39.64 15.06
N VAL A 296 11.25 39.38 14.36
CA VAL A 296 11.54 38.07 13.76
C VAL A 296 12.91 37.60 14.20
N THR A 297 13.05 36.30 14.38
CA THR A 297 14.33 35.65 14.70
C THR A 297 14.64 34.63 13.62
N ARG A 298 15.93 34.34 13.42
CA ARG A 298 16.39 33.28 12.53
C ARG A 298 16.90 32.12 13.35
N CYS A 299 16.36 30.93 13.13
CA CYS A 299 16.85 29.72 13.76
C CYS A 299 18.25 29.39 13.24
N GLN A 300 19.21 29.19 14.14
CA GLN A 300 20.57 28.81 13.78
C GLN A 300 20.67 27.37 13.25
N THR A 301 19.75 26.49 13.68
CA THR A 301 19.74 25.07 13.29
C THR A 301 19.15 24.84 11.90
N CYS A 302 17.96 25.38 11.62
CA CYS A 302 17.27 25.14 10.34
C CYS A 302 17.33 26.33 9.36
N GLY A 303 17.85 27.48 9.80
CA GLY A 303 18.00 28.67 8.98
C GLY A 303 16.70 29.41 8.65
N GLN A 304 15.53 28.86 9.03
CA GLN A 304 14.22 29.50 8.85
C GLN A 304 14.04 30.67 9.80
N PHE A 305 13.27 31.67 9.37
CA PHE A 305 12.85 32.76 10.24
C PHE A 305 11.44 32.51 10.78
N SER A 306 11.17 32.97 11.99
CA SER A 306 9.85 32.92 12.61
C SER A 306 9.58 34.20 13.40
N ALA A 307 8.31 34.45 13.75
CA ALA A 307 7.95 35.51 14.69
C ALA A 307 8.66 35.27 16.05
N ALA A 308 9.27 36.32 16.62
CA ALA A 308 10.09 36.21 17.83
C ALA A 308 9.27 35.82 19.07
N GLU A 309 7.98 36.18 19.11
CA GLU A 309 7.04 35.83 20.17
C GLU A 309 6.52 34.39 20.12
N LYS A 310 6.81 33.63 19.05
CA LYS A 310 6.38 32.24 18.88
C LYS A 310 7.52 31.29 19.23
N THR A 311 7.19 30.22 19.94
CA THR A 311 8.12 29.11 20.16
C THR A 311 8.43 28.44 18.84
N HIS A 312 9.66 28.64 18.34
CA HIS A 312 10.08 28.04 17.09
C HIS A 312 10.14 26.52 17.19
N THR A 313 9.63 25.82 16.18
CA THR A 313 9.75 24.37 16.06
C THR A 313 10.39 24.02 14.73
N CYS A 314 11.65 23.59 14.73
CA CYS A 314 12.35 23.27 13.49
C CYS A 314 11.57 22.21 12.69
N PRO A 315 11.33 22.44 11.38
CA PRO A 315 10.83 21.37 10.52
C PRO A 315 11.89 20.26 10.46
N ALA A 316 11.42 19.02 10.46
CA ALA A 316 12.28 17.86 10.28
C ALA A 316 11.83 17.14 9.01
N ALA A 317 12.74 17.08 8.04
CA ALA A 317 12.58 16.29 6.83
C ALA A 317 13.07 14.86 7.09
N PRO A 318 12.40 13.84 6.53
CA PRO A 318 12.89 12.48 6.62
C PRO A 318 14.25 12.36 5.94
N SER A 319 15.15 11.56 6.52
CA SER A 319 16.44 11.22 5.90
C SER A 319 16.21 10.49 4.58
N ALA A 320 17.23 10.40 3.72
CA ALA A 320 17.14 9.54 2.56
C ALA A 320 16.90 8.07 3.00
N PRO A 321 16.05 7.31 2.29
CA PRO A 321 15.85 5.89 2.56
C PRO A 321 17.16 5.12 2.31
N SER A 322 17.44 4.11 3.13
CA SER A 322 18.60 3.25 2.97
C SER A 322 18.50 2.43 1.68
N THR A 323 19.60 2.25 0.97
CA THR A 323 19.72 1.25 -0.10
C THR A 323 20.19 -0.11 0.43
N ALA A 324 20.81 -0.15 1.61
CA ALA A 324 21.24 -1.37 2.26
C ALA A 324 20.03 -2.18 2.76
N ARG A 325 20.13 -3.51 2.64
CA ARG A 325 19.16 -4.47 3.15
C ARG A 325 18.92 -4.26 4.65
N ILE A 326 17.65 -4.28 5.03
CA ILE A 326 17.21 -4.22 6.42
C ILE A 326 16.51 -5.54 6.73
N ASP A 327 17.12 -6.40 7.55
CA ASP A 327 16.65 -7.78 7.75
C ASP A 327 15.22 -7.86 8.29
N HIS A 328 14.84 -6.95 9.18
CA HIS A 328 13.46 -6.86 9.66
C HIS A 328 12.49 -6.55 8.51
N ASN A 329 12.82 -5.60 7.62
CA ASN A 329 11.98 -5.26 6.46
C ASN A 329 11.85 -6.47 5.51
N ALA A 330 12.94 -7.21 5.29
CA ALA A 330 12.94 -8.42 4.47
C ALA A 330 12.05 -9.51 5.06
N ALA A 331 12.15 -9.78 6.37
CA ALA A 331 11.31 -10.73 7.08
C ALA A 331 9.83 -10.32 7.08
N ALA A 332 9.56 -9.03 7.34
CA ALA A 332 8.21 -8.48 7.34
C ALA A 332 7.59 -8.57 5.93
N ARG A 333 8.37 -8.29 4.88
CA ARG A 333 7.96 -8.49 3.48
C ARG A 333 7.59 -9.93 3.20
N ALA A 334 8.39 -10.90 3.65
CA ALA A 334 8.09 -12.31 3.48
C ALA A 334 6.77 -12.70 4.17
N VAL A 335 6.51 -12.19 5.38
CA VAL A 335 5.24 -12.40 6.08
C VAL A 335 4.07 -11.72 5.36
N ALA A 336 4.24 -10.49 4.87
CA ALA A 336 3.22 -9.79 4.09
C ALA A 336 2.81 -10.58 2.83
N VAL A 337 3.79 -11.16 2.13
CA VAL A 337 3.55 -12.03 0.97
C VAL A 337 2.78 -13.29 1.36
N THR A 338 3.09 -13.90 2.51
CA THR A 338 2.47 -15.17 2.96
C THR A 338 1.10 -15.02 3.64
N ALA A 339 0.78 -13.86 4.23
CA ALA A 339 -0.48 -13.57 4.90
C ALA A 339 -1.74 -13.62 3.99
N THR A 340 -1.56 -13.87 2.68
CA THR A 340 -2.62 -14.08 1.69
C THR A 340 -3.06 -15.53 1.51
N ALA A 341 -2.39 -16.49 2.13
CA ALA A 341 -2.86 -17.87 2.12
C ALA A 341 -4.12 -18.01 3.00
N PRO A 342 -5.24 -18.56 2.50
CA PRO A 342 -6.47 -18.69 3.30
C PRO A 342 -6.20 -19.50 4.57
N LYS A 343 -6.61 -18.96 5.73
CA LYS A 343 -6.54 -19.65 7.03
C LYS A 343 -7.41 -20.91 6.98
N ARG A 344 -6.80 -22.08 6.86
CA ARG A 344 -7.47 -23.39 7.01
C ARG A 344 -7.93 -23.58 8.46
N SER A 345 -9.17 -24.06 8.64
CA SER A 345 -9.68 -24.57 9.91
C SER A 345 -8.76 -25.68 10.43
N ALA A 346 -8.49 -25.65 11.74
CA ALA A 346 -7.64 -26.62 12.41
C ALA A 346 -8.22 -28.04 12.26
N VAL A 347 -7.44 -28.94 11.65
CA VAL A 347 -7.64 -30.39 11.75
C VAL A 347 -6.50 -30.93 12.61
N GLN A 348 -6.85 -31.80 13.55
CA GLN A 348 -5.98 -32.39 14.58
C GLN A 348 -4.73 -33.09 13.99
N PRO A 349 -3.62 -33.16 14.75
CA PRO A 349 -2.39 -33.75 14.26
C PRO A 349 -2.50 -35.28 14.27
N ALA A 350 -2.37 -35.90 13.08
CA ALA A 350 -2.03 -37.30 12.97
C ALA A 350 -0.50 -37.46 12.97
N ARG A 351 -0.08 -38.50 13.69
CA ARG A 351 1.27 -38.93 14.02
C ARG A 351 2.13 -39.16 12.77
N ALA A 352 3.40 -38.76 12.85
CA ALA A 352 4.37 -38.92 11.77
C ALA A 352 4.76 -40.38 11.56
N GLU A 353 4.67 -40.86 10.32
CA GLU A 353 5.31 -42.09 9.88
C GLU A 353 5.85 -41.96 8.45
N HIS A 354 6.98 -42.62 8.24
CA HIS A 354 7.85 -42.80 7.08
C HIS A 354 7.33 -42.42 5.67
N GLN A 355 8.16 -41.72 4.88
CA GLN A 355 7.99 -41.48 3.45
C GLN A 355 8.49 -42.68 2.60
N PRO A 356 7.65 -43.32 1.78
CA PRO A 356 8.06 -44.07 0.60
C PRO A 356 7.98 -43.20 -0.68
N ALA A 357 8.43 -43.75 -1.80
CA ALA A 357 8.56 -43.15 -3.13
C ALA A 357 7.42 -42.19 -3.54
N ALA A 358 7.78 -41.13 -4.29
CA ALA A 358 6.95 -39.97 -4.61
C ALA A 358 5.52 -40.32 -5.09
N THR A 359 4.59 -40.43 -4.14
CA THR A 359 3.16 -40.56 -4.42
C THR A 359 2.71 -39.31 -5.17
N VAL A 360 2.12 -39.49 -6.36
CA VAL A 360 1.48 -38.39 -7.10
C VAL A 360 0.36 -37.83 -6.21
N ILE A 361 0.51 -36.59 -5.77
CA ILE A 361 -0.50 -35.92 -4.95
C ILE A 361 -1.48 -35.27 -5.92
N ALA A 362 -2.72 -35.76 -5.92
CA ALA A 362 -3.80 -35.23 -6.72
C ALA A 362 -4.96 -34.83 -5.82
N ARG A 363 -5.44 -33.60 -5.99
CA ARG A 363 -6.77 -33.22 -5.51
C ARG A 363 -7.78 -33.57 -6.59
N ASP A 364 -8.83 -34.27 -6.22
CA ASP A 364 -9.96 -34.50 -7.13
C ASP A 364 -10.61 -33.16 -7.50
N VAL A 365 -10.46 -32.75 -8.76
CA VAL A 365 -10.98 -31.49 -9.27
C VAL A 365 -12.50 -31.49 -9.32
N HIS A 366 -13.12 -32.66 -9.56
CA HIS A 366 -14.56 -32.80 -9.61
C HIS A 366 -15.16 -32.59 -8.21
N ASP A 367 -14.68 -33.33 -7.22
CA ASP A 367 -15.10 -33.18 -5.81
C ASP A 367 -14.74 -31.78 -5.26
N TRP A 368 -13.60 -31.21 -5.67
CA TRP A 368 -13.28 -29.80 -5.37
C TRP A 368 -14.37 -28.84 -5.91
N GLN A 369 -14.81 -29.01 -7.15
CA GLN A 369 -15.77 -28.11 -7.77
C GLN A 369 -17.22 -28.34 -7.30
N GLU A 370 -17.60 -29.60 -7.08
CA GLU A 370 -18.94 -29.97 -6.65
C GLU A 370 -19.25 -29.43 -5.23
N ARG A 371 -18.31 -29.60 -4.28
CA ARG A 371 -18.45 -29.03 -2.93
C ARG A 371 -18.67 -27.53 -2.95
N ARG A 372 -18.09 -26.86 -3.93
CA ARG A 372 -18.17 -25.41 -4.07
C ARG A 372 -19.48 -24.97 -4.69
N LEU A 373 -19.93 -25.66 -5.75
CA LEU A 373 -21.24 -25.42 -6.33
C LEU A 373 -22.37 -25.51 -5.28
N ARG A 374 -22.31 -26.50 -4.38
CA ARG A 374 -23.28 -26.68 -3.28
C ARG A 374 -23.36 -25.48 -2.32
N ARG A 375 -22.33 -24.64 -2.22
CA ARG A 375 -22.32 -23.44 -1.34
C ARG A 375 -22.87 -22.18 -2.02
N ARG A 376 -23.13 -22.22 -3.33
CA ARG A 376 -23.56 -21.04 -4.08
C ARG A 376 -25.06 -20.80 -3.90
N ARG A 377 -25.43 -19.55 -3.56
CA ARG A 377 -26.81 -19.06 -3.70
C ARG A 377 -27.07 -18.68 -5.16
N ALA A 378 -28.13 -19.21 -5.75
CA ALA A 378 -28.43 -19.12 -7.18
C ALA A 378 -28.29 -17.69 -7.75
N ARG A 379 -27.28 -17.48 -8.59
CA ARG A 379 -27.01 -16.26 -9.37
C ARG A 379 -26.34 -16.63 -10.69
N THR A 380 -26.72 -16.00 -11.80
CA THR A 380 -26.03 -16.09 -13.10
C THR A 380 -24.58 -15.60 -12.98
N GLY A 381 -23.61 -16.37 -13.50
CA GLY A 381 -22.18 -16.01 -13.49
C GLY A 381 -21.79 -15.09 -14.64
N LEU A 382 -20.67 -14.37 -14.53
CA LEU A 382 -20.21 -13.42 -15.56
C LEU A 382 -19.89 -14.10 -16.92
N TYR A 383 -19.34 -15.32 -16.89
CA TYR A 383 -18.81 -16.01 -18.06
C TYR A 383 -19.61 -17.25 -18.49
N GLY A 384 -20.77 -17.48 -17.89
CA GLY A 384 -21.61 -18.63 -18.20
C GLY A 384 -22.65 -18.94 -17.12
N PRO A 385 -23.47 -19.98 -17.34
CA PRO A 385 -24.37 -20.48 -16.31
C PRO A 385 -23.55 -20.95 -15.10
N ALA A 386 -24.12 -20.79 -13.91
CA ALA A 386 -23.49 -21.21 -12.67
C ALA A 386 -23.13 -22.71 -12.73
N GLY A 387 -21.89 -23.05 -12.39
CA GLY A 387 -21.41 -24.43 -12.31
C GLY A 387 -20.97 -25.04 -13.65
N TYR A 388 -20.95 -24.29 -14.76
CA TYR A 388 -20.54 -24.83 -16.06
C TYR A 388 -19.11 -25.41 -16.06
N THR A 389 -18.25 -24.86 -15.19
CA THR A 389 -16.87 -25.33 -15.01
C THR A 389 -16.78 -26.73 -14.40
N LEU A 390 -17.85 -27.23 -13.76
CA LEU A 390 -17.93 -28.61 -13.25
C LEU A 390 -17.84 -29.64 -14.39
N ALA A 391 -18.39 -29.33 -15.56
CA ALA A 391 -18.31 -30.21 -16.73
C ALA A 391 -16.89 -30.31 -17.32
N LEU A 392 -15.98 -29.44 -16.91
CA LEU A 392 -14.59 -29.41 -17.38
C LEU A 392 -13.66 -30.23 -16.49
N THR A 393 -14.09 -30.66 -15.30
CA THR A 393 -13.19 -31.25 -14.30
C THR A 393 -12.69 -32.63 -14.70
N GLY A 394 -13.51 -33.43 -15.38
CA GLY A 394 -13.14 -34.74 -15.91
C GLY A 394 -11.92 -34.66 -16.85
N PRO A 395 -12.03 -33.98 -18.01
CA PRO A 395 -10.91 -33.85 -18.93
C PRO A 395 -9.70 -33.09 -18.34
N LEU A 396 -9.88 -32.26 -17.31
CA LEU A 396 -8.79 -31.53 -16.67
C LEU A 396 -8.03 -32.31 -15.59
N ALA A 397 -8.60 -33.37 -15.01
CA ALA A 397 -8.12 -33.96 -13.76
C ALA A 397 -6.63 -34.37 -13.79
N ALA A 398 -6.15 -34.94 -14.90
CA ALA A 398 -4.75 -35.37 -15.03
C ALA A 398 -3.75 -34.19 -14.98
N PHE A 399 -4.16 -33.04 -15.50
CA PHE A 399 -3.31 -31.85 -15.71
C PHE A 399 -3.21 -30.94 -14.48
N THR A 400 -3.91 -31.28 -13.39
CA THR A 400 -3.94 -30.50 -12.15
C THR A 400 -3.15 -31.14 -11.02
N THR A 401 -2.47 -32.26 -11.28
CA THR A 401 -1.74 -33.08 -10.29
C THR A 401 -0.38 -32.51 -9.92
N SER A 402 0.29 -33.08 -8.91
CA SER A 402 1.66 -32.71 -8.54
C SER A 402 2.68 -32.94 -9.66
N THR A 403 2.39 -33.82 -10.62
CA THR A 403 3.24 -34.03 -11.80
C THR A 403 3.21 -32.82 -12.73
N TYR A 404 2.01 -32.29 -13.02
CA TYR A 404 1.84 -31.18 -13.96
C TYR A 404 1.98 -29.80 -13.29
N VAL A 405 1.67 -29.70 -12.00
CA VAL A 405 1.70 -28.41 -11.28
C VAL A 405 2.45 -28.51 -9.95
N PRO A 406 3.71 -29.01 -9.93
CA PRO A 406 4.43 -29.35 -8.69
C PRO A 406 4.57 -28.16 -7.74
N LYS A 407 4.70 -26.94 -8.27
CA LYS A 407 4.82 -25.70 -7.49
C LYS A 407 3.63 -25.46 -6.55
N LEU A 408 2.49 -26.10 -6.82
CA LEU A 408 1.27 -25.99 -6.00
C LEU A 408 1.02 -27.21 -5.09
N TYR A 409 1.93 -28.19 -5.08
CA TYR A 409 1.91 -29.35 -4.20
C TYR A 409 3.20 -29.42 -3.41
N ARG A 410 3.33 -28.51 -2.43
CA ARG A 410 4.56 -28.40 -1.63
C ARG A 410 4.25 -28.42 -0.15
N SER A 411 5.08 -29.14 0.58
CA SER A 411 5.13 -29.09 2.03
C SER A 411 6.17 -28.06 2.45
N PHE A 412 5.82 -27.17 3.36
CA PHE A 412 6.77 -26.23 3.95
C PHE A 412 6.48 -26.07 5.44
N SER A 413 7.53 -26.00 6.24
CA SER A 413 7.41 -25.86 7.70
C SER A 413 7.38 -24.39 8.08
N VAL A 414 6.35 -23.98 8.83
CA VAL A 414 6.21 -22.64 9.39
C VAL A 414 5.99 -22.77 10.89
N ALA A 415 6.86 -22.16 11.70
CA ALA A 415 6.79 -22.24 13.16
C ALA A 415 6.71 -23.68 13.71
N GLY A 416 7.55 -24.59 13.19
CA GLY A 416 7.57 -26.00 13.57
C GLY A 416 6.37 -26.82 13.08
N ARG A 417 5.48 -26.25 12.26
CA ARG A 417 4.32 -26.95 11.68
C ARG A 417 4.49 -27.13 10.18
N THR A 418 4.45 -28.38 9.73
CA THR A 418 4.42 -28.72 8.30
C THR A 418 3.07 -28.33 7.71
N THR A 419 3.08 -27.37 6.78
CA THR A 419 1.92 -26.96 6.00
C THR A 419 2.03 -27.53 4.60
N GLN A 420 0.95 -28.17 4.13
CA GLN A 420 0.85 -28.66 2.76
C GLN A 420 -0.02 -27.73 1.92
N MET A 421 0.59 -27.07 0.95
CA MET A 421 -0.12 -26.34 -0.10
C MET A 421 -0.58 -27.32 -1.16
N HIS A 422 -1.85 -27.24 -1.55
CA HIS A 422 -2.43 -28.01 -2.64
C HIS A 422 -3.00 -27.08 -3.72
N ASN A 423 -3.03 -27.58 -4.96
CA ASN A 423 -3.73 -26.91 -6.04
C ASN A 423 -5.23 -26.74 -5.69
N GLY A 424 -5.83 -25.60 -6.07
CA GLY A 424 -7.22 -25.28 -5.74
C GLY A 424 -7.46 -24.68 -4.35
N ASP A 425 -6.44 -24.55 -3.48
CA ASP A 425 -6.61 -23.97 -2.13
C ASP A 425 -7.02 -22.48 -2.17
N SER A 426 -6.75 -21.78 -3.26
CA SER A 426 -7.09 -20.36 -3.48
C SER A 426 -8.35 -20.13 -4.34
N ASP A 427 -9.28 -21.08 -4.36
CA ASP A 427 -10.49 -21.07 -5.21
C ASP A 427 -10.20 -21.02 -6.73
N VAL A 428 -8.97 -21.37 -7.08
CA VAL A 428 -8.47 -21.42 -8.45
C VAL A 428 -7.66 -22.71 -8.60
N MET A 429 -8.09 -23.59 -9.50
CA MET A 429 -7.37 -24.80 -9.87
C MET A 429 -6.50 -24.48 -11.09
N ARG A 430 -5.18 -24.61 -10.99
CA ARG A 430 -4.30 -24.44 -12.16
C ARG A 430 -4.12 -25.76 -12.89
N PHE A 431 -3.92 -25.71 -14.19
CA PHE A 431 -3.53 -26.85 -14.99
C PHE A 431 -2.35 -26.46 -15.87
N GLU A 432 -1.47 -27.41 -16.15
CA GLU A 432 -0.43 -27.29 -17.17
C GLU A 432 -0.39 -28.55 -18.02
N GLY A 433 0.15 -28.44 -19.24
CA GLY A 433 0.31 -29.58 -20.13
C GLY A 433 -0.99 -30.10 -20.75
N LEU A 434 -2.07 -29.31 -20.81
CA LEU A 434 -3.33 -29.74 -21.42
C LEU A 434 -3.16 -29.94 -22.94
N HIS A 435 -3.44 -31.15 -23.43
CA HIS A 435 -3.30 -31.52 -24.83
C HIS A 435 -4.32 -32.54 -25.32
N GLY A 436 -4.36 -32.76 -26.63
CA GLY A 436 -5.05 -33.87 -27.29
C GLY A 436 -6.55 -33.95 -26.98
N THR A 437 -7.02 -35.18 -26.75
CA THR A 437 -8.46 -35.49 -26.59
C THR A 437 -9.12 -34.74 -25.43
N SER A 438 -8.39 -34.47 -24.34
CA SER A 438 -8.89 -33.66 -23.23
C SER A 438 -9.11 -32.21 -23.63
N ALA A 439 -8.22 -31.60 -24.42
CA ALA A 439 -8.39 -30.25 -24.93
C ALA A 439 -9.60 -30.15 -25.88
N MET A 440 -9.77 -31.15 -26.76
CA MET A 440 -10.94 -31.26 -27.64
C MET A 440 -12.25 -31.39 -26.83
N GLN A 441 -12.28 -32.25 -25.81
CA GLN A 441 -13.45 -32.43 -24.94
C GLN A 441 -13.84 -31.12 -24.25
N ILE A 442 -12.87 -30.39 -23.69
CA ILE A 442 -13.11 -29.07 -23.11
C ILE A 442 -13.65 -28.10 -24.17
N GLY A 443 -13.05 -28.06 -25.36
CA GLY A 443 -13.48 -27.20 -26.45
C GLY A 443 -14.93 -27.44 -26.90
N ARG A 444 -15.37 -28.70 -26.89
CA ARG A 444 -16.77 -29.09 -27.19
C ARG A 444 -17.74 -28.69 -26.09
N THR A 445 -17.33 -28.75 -24.82
CA THR A 445 -18.16 -28.36 -23.68
C THR A 445 -18.35 -26.85 -23.59
N LEU A 446 -17.36 -26.05 -23.98
CA LEU A 446 -17.44 -24.59 -23.93
C LEU A 446 -18.40 -24.02 -24.99
N THR A 447 -19.11 -22.95 -24.64
CA THR A 447 -19.92 -22.19 -25.61
C THR A 447 -19.04 -21.38 -26.57
N ARG A 448 -19.62 -20.90 -27.69
CA ARG A 448 -18.90 -19.99 -28.62
C ARG A 448 -18.35 -18.75 -27.90
N ARG A 449 -19.12 -18.15 -26.98
CA ARG A 449 -18.69 -17.00 -26.18
C ARG A 449 -17.48 -17.34 -25.31
N GLN A 450 -17.49 -18.49 -24.64
CA GLN A 450 -16.40 -18.93 -23.76
C GLN A 450 -15.13 -19.27 -24.56
N ARG A 451 -15.27 -19.91 -25.72
CA ARG A 451 -14.13 -20.15 -26.62
C ARG A 451 -13.53 -18.85 -27.16
N GLY A 452 -14.33 -17.80 -27.32
CA GLY A 452 -13.86 -16.49 -27.77
C GLY A 452 -13.16 -15.64 -26.69
N LEU A 453 -13.10 -16.10 -25.43
CA LEU A 453 -12.40 -15.38 -24.37
C LEU A 453 -10.88 -15.44 -24.58
N ARG A 454 -10.19 -14.37 -24.20
CA ARG A 454 -8.72 -14.26 -24.19
C ARG A 454 -8.23 -13.99 -22.77
N HIS A 455 -7.04 -14.47 -22.45
CA HIS A 455 -6.29 -13.93 -21.32
C HIS A 455 -5.45 -12.75 -21.83
N ARG A 456 -5.85 -11.52 -21.47
CA ARG A 456 -5.26 -10.28 -22.00
C ARG A 456 -5.28 -10.30 -23.53
N HIS A 457 -4.13 -10.05 -24.18
CA HIS A 457 -3.96 -10.04 -25.64
C HIS A 457 -3.47 -11.38 -26.21
N GLY A 458 -3.50 -12.46 -25.42
CA GLY A 458 -3.11 -13.80 -25.86
C GLY A 458 -4.14 -14.48 -26.77
N PRO A 459 -3.88 -15.74 -27.18
CA PRO A 459 -4.80 -16.52 -28.00
C PRO A 459 -6.18 -16.66 -27.36
N THR A 460 -7.21 -16.82 -28.18
CA THR A 460 -8.52 -17.25 -27.70
C THR A 460 -8.41 -18.63 -27.08
N VAL A 461 -9.26 -18.90 -26.10
CA VAL A 461 -9.42 -20.25 -25.53
C VAL A 461 -9.67 -21.28 -26.63
N GLY A 462 -10.48 -20.93 -27.63
CA GLY A 462 -10.75 -21.77 -28.79
C GLY A 462 -9.52 -22.07 -29.63
N ALA A 463 -8.74 -21.05 -30.00
CA ALA A 463 -7.52 -21.25 -30.79
C ALA A 463 -6.47 -22.06 -30.02
N ALA A 464 -6.26 -21.77 -28.73
CA ALA A 464 -5.31 -22.52 -27.92
C ALA A 464 -5.71 -24.01 -27.79
N LEU A 465 -6.98 -24.32 -27.49
CA LEU A 465 -7.45 -25.70 -27.41
C LEU A 465 -7.40 -26.42 -28.76
N LEU A 466 -7.63 -25.70 -29.85
CA LEU A 466 -7.53 -26.25 -31.20
C LEU A 466 -6.07 -26.53 -31.59
N ALA A 467 -5.15 -25.64 -31.22
CA ALA A 467 -3.72 -25.82 -31.46
C ALA A 467 -3.18 -27.04 -30.69
N THR A 468 -3.57 -27.22 -29.43
CA THR A 468 -3.14 -28.38 -28.62
C THR A 468 -3.74 -29.71 -29.06
N ASP A 469 -4.90 -29.68 -29.74
CA ASP A 469 -5.52 -30.85 -30.37
C ASP A 469 -4.84 -31.20 -31.70
N ARG A 470 -4.58 -30.18 -32.56
CA ARG A 470 -3.98 -30.37 -33.89
C ARG A 470 -2.50 -30.69 -33.88
N HIS A 471 -1.80 -30.31 -32.81
CA HIS A 471 -0.35 -30.44 -32.70
C HIS A 471 0.06 -31.20 -31.42
N PRO A 472 -0.37 -32.47 -31.26
CA PRO A 472 -0.05 -33.26 -30.07
C PRO A 472 1.47 -33.43 -29.92
N GLY A 473 1.96 -33.30 -28.68
CA GLY A 473 3.40 -33.34 -28.37
C GLY A 473 4.19 -32.09 -28.79
N LYS A 474 3.56 -31.15 -29.52
CA LYS A 474 4.18 -29.89 -29.94
C LYS A 474 3.59 -28.68 -29.24
N VAL A 475 2.29 -28.63 -29.02
CA VAL A 475 1.62 -27.53 -28.33
C VAL A 475 0.82 -28.08 -27.15
N GLU A 476 1.06 -27.52 -25.97
CA GLU A 476 0.30 -27.82 -24.75
C GLU A 476 -0.20 -26.50 -24.13
N ALA A 477 -1.36 -26.52 -23.48
CA ALA A 477 -1.93 -25.33 -22.85
C ALA A 477 -1.73 -25.36 -21.32
N PHE A 478 -1.54 -24.19 -20.73
CA PHE A 478 -1.62 -24.01 -19.28
C PHE A 478 -2.55 -22.86 -18.94
N GLY A 479 -3.11 -22.91 -17.73
CA GLY A 479 -4.10 -21.94 -17.33
C GLY A 479 -4.74 -22.27 -16.01
N TYR A 480 -6.00 -21.87 -15.87
CA TYR A 480 -6.72 -22.05 -14.62
C TYR A 480 -8.24 -22.13 -14.79
N LEU A 481 -8.84 -22.81 -13.82
CA LEU A 481 -10.28 -22.93 -13.58
C LEU A 481 -10.62 -22.17 -12.29
N VAL A 482 -11.56 -21.24 -12.38
CA VAL A 482 -12.09 -20.51 -11.21
C VAL A 482 -13.31 -21.25 -10.66
N SER A 483 -13.36 -21.37 -9.34
CA SER A 483 -14.44 -22.05 -8.60
C SER A 483 -15.85 -21.54 -8.95
N ALA A 484 -16.81 -22.47 -8.95
CA ALA A 484 -18.23 -22.18 -9.13
C ALA A 484 -18.85 -21.32 -8.00
N GLU A 485 -18.18 -21.18 -6.84
CA GLU A 485 -18.61 -20.26 -5.77
C GLU A 485 -18.44 -18.78 -6.15
N ARG A 486 -17.61 -18.47 -7.14
CA ARG A 486 -17.26 -17.10 -7.48
C ARG A 486 -18.14 -16.55 -8.60
N GLU A 487 -18.46 -15.26 -8.53
CA GLU A 487 -19.22 -14.57 -9.58
C GLU A 487 -18.45 -14.53 -10.92
N ASP A 488 -17.11 -14.58 -10.85
CA ASP A 488 -16.20 -14.65 -11.99
C ASP A 488 -15.77 -16.09 -12.34
N GLU A 489 -16.60 -17.10 -12.02
CA GLU A 489 -16.43 -18.49 -12.48
C GLU A 489 -16.04 -18.52 -13.98
N ARG A 490 -14.87 -19.08 -14.28
CA ARG A 490 -14.32 -19.13 -15.64
C ARG A 490 -13.29 -20.23 -15.84
N PHE A 491 -13.14 -20.64 -17.10
CA PHE A 491 -11.98 -21.37 -17.61
C PHE A 491 -11.14 -20.42 -18.45
N ALA A 492 -9.84 -20.35 -18.19
CA ALA A 492 -8.93 -19.48 -18.93
C ALA A 492 -7.64 -20.24 -19.29
N VAL A 493 -7.20 -20.06 -20.53
CA VAL A 493 -5.85 -20.44 -20.97
C VAL A 493 -4.96 -19.22 -20.71
N GLY A 494 -4.00 -19.37 -19.80
CA GLY A 494 -3.06 -18.30 -19.45
C GLY A 494 -1.83 -18.25 -20.36
N GLY A 495 -1.60 -19.31 -21.12
CA GLY A 495 -0.52 -19.41 -22.09
C GLY A 495 -0.37 -20.81 -22.68
N VAL A 496 0.69 -20.98 -23.45
CA VAL A 496 1.02 -22.25 -24.13
C VAL A 496 2.48 -22.65 -23.91
N LEU A 497 2.73 -23.94 -23.99
CA LEU A 497 4.05 -24.55 -24.07
C LEU A 497 4.24 -25.05 -25.49
N VAL A 498 5.32 -24.64 -26.15
CA VAL A 498 5.62 -25.04 -27.52
C VAL A 498 6.98 -25.76 -27.58
N PHE A 499 6.95 -27.05 -27.94
CA PHE A 499 8.11 -27.93 -28.03
C PHE A 499 8.70 -27.86 -29.45
N ASP A 500 9.29 -26.71 -29.74
CA ASP A 500 9.89 -26.36 -31.03
C ASP A 500 11.25 -25.69 -30.80
N ASP A 501 12.20 -25.93 -31.70
CA ASP A 501 13.57 -25.43 -31.64
C ASP A 501 13.77 -24.06 -32.29
N ALA A 502 12.68 -23.42 -32.71
CA ALA A 502 12.68 -22.07 -33.22
C ALA A 502 13.44 -21.08 -32.30
N ALA A 503 14.17 -20.15 -32.93
CA ALA A 503 15.03 -19.17 -32.27
C ALA A 503 14.24 -18.16 -31.41
N ALA A 504 14.85 -17.74 -30.29
CA ALA A 504 14.34 -16.80 -29.28
C ALA A 504 14.19 -15.34 -29.75
N THR A 505 13.94 -15.10 -31.03
CA THR A 505 13.76 -13.75 -31.56
C THR A 505 12.28 -13.39 -31.56
N GLU A 506 11.96 -12.10 -31.44
CA GLU A 506 10.57 -11.61 -31.52
C GLU A 506 9.88 -12.09 -32.80
N ARG A 507 10.58 -12.01 -33.94
CA ARG A 507 10.12 -12.54 -35.23
C ARG A 507 9.89 -14.06 -35.19
N GLY A 508 10.82 -14.80 -34.59
CA GLY A 508 10.68 -16.26 -34.42
C GLY A 508 9.51 -16.67 -33.53
N LEU A 509 9.16 -15.86 -32.54
CA LEU A 509 7.97 -16.08 -31.70
C LEU A 509 6.67 -15.81 -32.46
N VAL A 510 6.61 -14.74 -33.26
CA VAL A 510 5.44 -14.47 -34.12
C VAL A 510 5.24 -15.60 -35.13
N ASP A 511 6.30 -16.02 -35.83
CA ASP A 511 6.24 -17.13 -36.79
C ASP A 511 5.78 -18.44 -36.12
N LEU A 512 6.16 -18.65 -34.85
CA LEU A 512 5.76 -19.81 -34.06
C LEU A 512 4.26 -19.75 -33.71
N LEU A 513 3.72 -18.59 -33.34
CA LEU A 513 2.28 -18.44 -33.09
C LEU A 513 1.46 -18.72 -34.36
N ASP A 514 1.86 -18.16 -35.49
CA ASP A 514 1.18 -18.36 -36.78
C ASP A 514 1.25 -19.82 -37.23
N ARG A 515 2.43 -20.46 -37.12
CA ARG A 515 2.65 -21.87 -37.47
C ARG A 515 1.69 -22.81 -36.76
N TYR A 516 1.39 -22.54 -35.49
CA TYR A 516 0.53 -23.38 -34.66
C TYR A 516 -0.92 -22.87 -34.57
N GLY A 517 -1.29 -21.86 -35.36
CA GLY A 517 -2.65 -21.34 -35.43
C GLY A 517 -3.12 -20.66 -34.13
N LEU A 518 -2.18 -20.04 -33.40
CA LEU A 518 -2.45 -19.30 -32.17
C LEU A 518 -2.78 -17.84 -32.52
N ASP A 519 -4.06 -17.49 -32.40
CA ASP A 519 -4.60 -16.19 -32.83
C ASP A 519 -4.33 -15.03 -31.85
N ALA A 520 -3.15 -14.97 -31.22
CA ALA A 520 -2.81 -13.91 -30.27
C ALA A 520 -2.89 -12.52 -30.94
N GLN A 521 -3.31 -11.51 -30.19
CA GLN A 521 -3.37 -10.12 -30.68
C GLN A 521 -2.04 -9.39 -30.51
N GLU A 522 -1.22 -9.82 -29.55
CA GLU A 522 0.10 -9.27 -29.27
C GLU A 522 1.11 -10.40 -29.02
N PRO A 523 2.41 -10.13 -29.17
CA PRO A 523 3.47 -11.04 -28.73
C PRO A 523 3.33 -11.39 -27.22
N PRO A 524 3.81 -12.55 -26.78
CA PRO A 524 3.78 -12.91 -25.37
C PRO A 524 4.60 -11.94 -24.52
N LEU A 525 4.05 -11.52 -23.37
CA LEU A 525 4.76 -10.67 -22.40
C LEU A 525 6.01 -11.35 -21.82
N ARG A 526 5.99 -12.69 -21.76
CA ARG A 526 7.12 -13.50 -21.33
C ARG A 526 7.21 -14.74 -22.20
N ALA A 527 8.39 -14.96 -22.75
CA ALA A 527 8.78 -16.16 -23.47
C ALA A 527 10.05 -16.71 -22.82
N GLU A 528 9.99 -17.92 -22.29
CA GLU A 528 11.13 -18.56 -21.62
C GLU A 528 11.27 -20.01 -22.08
N ARG A 529 12.52 -20.46 -22.26
CA ARG A 529 12.82 -21.89 -22.43
C ARG A 529 12.78 -22.57 -21.07
N VAL A 530 11.94 -23.59 -20.95
CA VAL A 530 11.76 -24.36 -19.73
C VAL A 530 11.72 -25.85 -20.03
N GLU A 531 12.26 -26.63 -19.11
CA GLU A 531 12.00 -28.06 -19.03
C GLU A 531 10.73 -28.29 -18.20
N VAL A 532 9.85 -29.17 -18.66
CA VAL A 532 8.61 -29.49 -17.94
C VAL A 532 8.73 -30.82 -17.18
N PRO A 533 8.21 -30.91 -15.94
CA PRO A 533 8.35 -32.10 -15.12
C PRO A 533 7.78 -33.41 -15.71
N TRP A 534 6.80 -33.32 -16.61
CA TRP A 534 6.15 -34.48 -17.23
C TRP A 534 6.78 -34.94 -18.54
N ARG A 535 7.76 -34.20 -19.08
CA ARG A 535 8.57 -34.58 -20.24
C ARG A 535 10.05 -34.30 -19.97
N PRO A 536 10.70 -35.08 -19.09
CA PRO A 536 12.08 -34.85 -18.71
C PRO A 536 13.03 -34.86 -19.91
N GLY A 537 13.98 -33.93 -19.94
CA GLY A 537 14.94 -33.76 -21.03
C GLY A 537 14.42 -32.99 -22.26
N GLU A 538 13.11 -32.70 -22.35
CA GLU A 538 12.56 -31.91 -23.43
C GLU A 538 12.41 -30.43 -23.02
N GLN A 539 12.85 -29.54 -23.90
CA GLN A 539 12.70 -28.09 -23.71
C GLN A 539 11.46 -27.58 -24.44
N ALA A 540 10.72 -26.67 -23.80
CA ALA A 540 9.58 -25.99 -24.38
C ALA A 540 9.74 -24.47 -24.25
N TRP A 541 9.22 -23.73 -25.21
CA TRP A 541 8.92 -22.32 -25.07
C TRP A 541 7.65 -22.14 -24.25
N ARG A 542 7.75 -21.59 -23.04
CA ARG A 542 6.60 -21.17 -22.24
C ARG A 542 6.26 -19.72 -22.58
N LEU A 543 5.11 -19.56 -23.24
CA LEU A 543 4.60 -18.27 -23.69
C LEU A 543 3.43 -17.85 -22.80
N SER A 544 3.51 -16.68 -22.18
CA SER A 544 2.44 -16.12 -21.33
C SER A 544 2.12 -14.67 -21.68
N TRP A 545 0.83 -14.32 -21.58
CA TRP A 545 0.29 -13.00 -21.89
C TRP A 545 -0.25 -12.29 -20.66
#